data_AF-M4WG04-F1
#
_entry.id   AF-M4WG04-F1
#
_cell.length_a   1.000
_cell.length_b   1.000
_cell.length_c   1.000
_cell.angle_alpha   90.00
_cell.angle_beta   90.00
_cell.angle_gamma   90.00
#
_symmetry.space_group_name_H-M   'P 1'
#
loop_
_entity.id
_entity.type
_entity.pdbx_description
1 polymer ?
#
loop_
_entity_poly.entity_id
_entity_poly.type
_entity_poly.pdbx_seq_one_letter_code
_entity_poly.pdbx_strand_id
1 'polypeptide(L)'
;MALVERFHEAADNVKNLTKRPEDQELLELYALYKQGNFGDNNTAKPGVLDIKGRHKWEAWEKLKGTSKESAMEKYVSIVKKLMDKYS
;
A
#
# COMPACT_ATOMS: atom_id res chain seq x y z
N MET A 1 8.68 15.52 12.12
CA MET A 1 8.70 14.37 11.20
C MET A 1 7.71 14.67 10.09
N ALA A 2 8.22 14.92 8.90
CA ALA A 2 7.42 15.06 7.69
C ALA A 2 6.70 13.74 7.38
N LEU A 3 5.52 13.83 6.77
CA LEU A 3 4.71 12.68 6.36
C LEU A 3 5.48 11.68 5.50
N VAL A 4 6.33 12.19 4.60
CA VAL A 4 7.19 11.40 3.72
C VAL A 4 8.19 10.57 4.52
N GLU A 5 8.79 11.13 5.58
CA GLU A 5 9.72 10.40 6.46
C GLU A 5 9.00 9.24 7.16
N ARG A 6 7.83 9.50 7.75
CA ARG A 6 7.01 8.46 8.40
C ARG A 6 6.58 7.38 7.42
N PHE A 7 6.27 7.76 6.19
CA PHE A 7 5.89 6.82 5.12
C PHE A 7 7.07 5.91 4.73
N HIS A 8 8.27 6.46 4.61
CA HIS A 8 9.48 5.67 4.32
C HIS A 8 9.83 4.74 5.49
N GLU A 9 9.78 5.24 6.73
CA GLU A 9 10.00 4.45 7.94
C GLU A 9 8.98 3.32 8.07
N ALA A 10 7.70 3.61 7.84
CA ALA A 10 6.65 2.60 7.79
C ALA A 10 6.92 1.53 6.72
N ALA A 11 7.40 1.93 5.54
CA ALA A 11 7.74 0.99 4.48
C ALA A 11 8.93 0.08 4.84
N ASP A 12 9.85 0.57 5.67
CA ASP A 12 10.92 -0.25 6.22
C ASP A 12 10.40 -1.19 7.32
N ASN A 13 9.56 -0.70 8.22
CA ASN A 13 8.96 -1.51 9.28
C ASN A 13 8.17 -2.71 8.75
N VAL A 14 7.43 -2.55 7.65
CA VAL A 14 6.73 -3.67 6.99
C VAL A 14 7.68 -4.78 6.55
N LYS A 15 8.89 -4.43 6.09
CA LYS A 15 9.91 -5.41 5.69
C LYS A 15 10.51 -6.14 6.88
N ASN A 16 10.53 -5.49 8.04
CA ASN A 16 11.04 -6.03 9.30
C ASN A 16 9.99 -6.83 10.09
N LEU A 17 8.77 -7.01 9.57
CA LEU A 17 7.77 -7.87 10.20
C LEU A 17 8.27 -9.32 10.24
N THR A 18 8.22 -9.93 11.42
CA THR A 18 8.64 -11.32 11.64
C THR A 18 7.71 -12.34 10.97
N LYS A 19 6.46 -11.95 10.75
CA LYS A 19 5.44 -12.74 10.07
C LYS A 19 4.95 -12.03 8.82
N ARG A 20 4.76 -12.80 7.75
CA ARG A 20 4.18 -12.29 6.50
C ARG A 20 2.71 -11.90 6.75
N PRO A 21 2.31 -10.65 6.44
CA PRO A 21 0.91 -10.25 6.48
C PRO A 21 0.03 -11.05 5.52
N GLU A 22 -1.27 -11.04 5.78
CA GLU A 22 -2.26 -11.64 4.88
C GLU A 22 -2.21 -10.99 3.49
N ASP A 23 -2.55 -11.75 2.44
CA ASP A 23 -2.46 -11.25 1.06
C ASP A 23 -3.33 -9.99 0.83
N GLN A 24 -4.45 -9.85 1.54
CA GLN A 24 -5.28 -8.65 1.49
C GLN A 24 -4.57 -7.42 2.06
N GLU A 25 -3.88 -7.56 3.20
CA GLU A 25 -3.10 -6.48 3.82
C GLU A 25 -1.92 -6.07 2.92
N LEU A 26 -1.26 -7.05 2.30
CA LEU A 26 -0.19 -6.81 1.33
C LEU A 26 -0.70 -6.07 0.09
N LEU A 27 -1.91 -6.39 -0.38
CA LEU A 27 -2.55 -5.68 -1.50
C LEU A 27 -2.89 -4.24 -1.14
N GLU A 28 -3.42 -4.01 0.07
CA GLU A 28 -3.76 -2.67 0.54
C GLU A 28 -2.50 -1.81 0.75
N LEU A 29 -1.45 -2.37 1.36
CA LEU A 29 -0.14 -1.73 1.46
C LEU A 29 0.42 -1.38 0.08
N TYR A 30 0.35 -2.31 -0.89
CA TYR A 30 0.81 -2.05 -2.25
C TYR A 30 0.06 -0.88 -2.89
N ALA A 31 -1.27 -0.89 -2.80
CA ALA A 31 -2.11 0.15 -3.38
C ALA A 31 -1.82 1.54 -2.79
N LEU A 32 -1.75 1.63 -1.46
CA LEU A 32 -1.45 2.86 -0.74
C LEU A 32 -0.03 3.36 -1.02
N TYR A 33 0.94 2.45 -1.10
CA TYR A 33 2.31 2.79 -1.46
C TYR A 33 2.40 3.34 -2.88
N LYS A 34 1.69 2.73 -3.83
CA LYS A 34 1.63 3.18 -5.22
C LYS A 34 0.93 4.54 -5.33
N GLN A 35 -0.19 4.73 -4.64
CA GLN A 35 -0.93 5.99 -4.63
C GLN A 35 -0.10 7.12 -3.97
N GLY A 36 0.57 6.86 -2.86
CA GLY A 36 1.43 7.82 -2.18
C GLY A 36 2.62 8.28 -3.03
N ASN A 37 3.27 7.36 -3.76
CA ASN A 37 4.41 7.72 -4.62
C ASN A 37 3.98 8.33 -5.96
N PHE A 38 3.13 7.60 -6.69
CA PHE A 38 2.84 7.87 -8.09
C PHE A 38 1.58 8.70 -8.28
N GLY A 39 0.68 8.74 -7.30
CA GLY A 39 -0.66 9.25 -7.51
C GLY A 39 -1.50 8.24 -8.28
N ASP A 40 -2.53 8.75 -8.96
CA ASP A 40 -3.59 7.92 -9.52
C ASP A 40 -3.08 6.87 -10.49
N ASN A 41 -3.75 5.71 -10.50
CA ASN A 41 -3.41 4.64 -11.41
C ASN A 41 -3.73 5.04 -12.85
N ASN A 42 -2.69 5.14 -13.67
CA ASN A 42 -2.78 5.43 -15.11
C ASN A 42 -2.32 4.24 -15.97
N THR A 43 -2.11 3.07 -15.36
CA THR A 43 -1.67 1.86 -16.05
C THR A 43 -2.87 1.09 -16.61
N ALA A 44 -2.69 0.37 -17.71
CA ALA A 44 -3.75 -0.45 -18.29
C ALA A 44 -4.10 -1.63 -17.37
N LYS A 45 -5.40 -1.99 -17.31
CA LYS A 45 -5.86 -3.15 -16.54
C LYS A 45 -5.19 -4.43 -17.06
N PRO A 46 -4.50 -5.20 -16.21
CA PRO A 46 -3.85 -6.44 -16.63
C PRO A 46 -4.86 -7.49 -17.11
N GLY A 47 -4.38 -8.37 -17.99
CA GLY A 47 -5.18 -9.40 -18.65
C GLY A 47 -5.83 -10.39 -17.66
N VAL A 48 -6.90 -11.07 -18.12
CA VAL A 48 -7.69 -12.00 -17.28
C VAL A 48 -6.91 -13.17 -16.70
N LEU A 49 -5.79 -13.53 -17.32
CA LEU A 49 -4.91 -14.61 -16.86
C LEU A 49 -3.97 -14.17 -15.73
N ASP A 50 -3.77 -12.86 -15.54
CA ASP A 50 -2.91 -12.31 -14.48
C ASP A 50 -3.74 -11.87 -13.27
N ILE A 51 -4.25 -12.86 -12.52
CA ILE A 51 -5.14 -12.64 -11.38
C ILE A 51 -4.46 -11.80 -10.29
N LYS A 52 -3.17 -12.04 -10.03
CA LYS A 52 -2.40 -11.34 -9.00
C LYS A 52 -2.17 -9.87 -9.36
N GLY A 53 -1.75 -9.56 -10.58
CA GLY A 53 -1.58 -8.17 -11.00
C GLY A 53 -2.94 -7.48 -11.14
N ARG A 54 -4.00 -8.19 -11.51
CA ARG A 54 -5.37 -7.64 -11.48
C ARG A 54 -5.76 -7.19 -10.08
N HIS A 55 -5.57 -8.00 -9.05
CA HIS A 55 -5.89 -7.57 -7.68
C HIS A 55 -5.07 -6.36 -7.22
N LYS A 56 -3.77 -6.33 -7.54
CA LYS A 56 -2.89 -5.18 -7.25
C LYS A 56 -3.35 -3.92 -7.96
N TRP A 57 -3.68 -4.05 -9.25
CA TRP A 57 -4.16 -2.96 -10.08
C TRP A 57 -5.52 -2.45 -9.59
N GLU A 58 -6.44 -3.35 -9.25
CA GLU A 58 -7.77 -3.01 -8.72
C GLU A 58 -7.67 -2.34 -7.36
N ALA A 59 -6.77 -2.81 -6.48
CA ALA A 59 -6.53 -2.15 -5.19
C ALA A 59 -6.00 -0.71 -5.38
N TRP A 60 -5.07 -0.49 -6.32
CA TRP A 60 -4.56 0.84 -6.61
C TRP A 60 -5.61 1.73 -7.31
N GLU A 61 -6.34 1.19 -8.27
CA GLU A 61 -7.43 1.90 -8.98
C GLU A 61 -8.56 2.30 -8.02
N LYS A 62 -8.87 1.49 -7.00
CA LYS A 62 -9.85 1.84 -5.95
C LYS A 62 -9.48 3.09 -5.16
N LEU A 63 -8.20 3.42 -5.08
CA LEU A 63 -7.73 4.62 -4.39
C LEU A 63 -7.77 5.86 -5.27
N LYS A 64 -8.13 5.75 -6.55
CA LYS A 64 -8.13 6.87 -7.50
C LYS A 64 -8.91 8.08 -6.96
N GLY A 65 -8.33 9.27 -7.10
CA GLY A 65 -8.82 10.51 -6.51
C GLY A 65 -8.34 10.76 -5.07
N THR A 66 -7.62 9.81 -4.46
CA THR A 66 -6.96 10.02 -3.15
C THR A 66 -5.64 10.75 -3.37
N SER A 67 -5.47 11.91 -2.72
CA SER A 67 -4.20 12.64 -2.73
C SER A 67 -3.04 11.80 -2.18
N LYS A 68 -1.84 12.07 -2.68
CA LYS A 68 -0.61 11.39 -2.24
C LYS A 68 -0.44 11.42 -0.72
N GLU A 69 -0.69 12.57 -0.10
CA GLU A 69 -0.61 12.76 1.34
C GLU A 69 -1.59 11.85 2.10
N SER A 70 -2.86 11.84 1.70
CA SER A 70 -3.87 10.98 2.34
C SER A 70 -3.53 9.49 2.20
N ALA A 71 -2.97 9.08 1.06
CA ALA A 71 -2.50 7.71 0.87
C ALA A 71 -1.31 7.36 1.77
N MET A 72 -0.35 8.27 1.93
CA MET A 72 0.78 8.10 2.86
C MET A 72 0.29 7.99 4.32
N GLU A 73 -0.65 8.83 4.74
CA GLU A 73 -1.21 8.78 6.10
C GLU A 73 -1.90 7.45 6.38
N LYS A 74 -2.73 6.99 5.44
CA LYS A 74 -3.39 5.68 5.52
C LYS A 74 -2.37 4.54 5.55
N TYR A 75 -1.31 4.62 4.75
CA TYR A 75 -0.23 3.63 4.74
C TYR A 75 0.41 3.51 6.12
N VAL A 76 0.84 4.63 6.71
CA VAL A 76 1.44 4.65 8.05
C VAL A 76 0.49 4.05 9.10
N SER A 77 -0.80 4.36 9.01
CA SER A 77 -1.82 3.82 9.92
C SER A 77 -1.93 2.29 9.83
N ILE A 78 -1.98 1.75 8.61
CA ILE A 78 -2.06 0.29 8.39
C ILE A 78 -0.78 -0.39 8.84
N VAL A 79 0.39 0.14 8.49
CA VAL A 79 1.67 -0.43 8.95
C VAL A 79 1.71 -0.53 10.46
N LYS A 80 1.28 0.52 11.17
CA LYS A 80 1.25 0.51 12.63
C LYS A 80 0.33 -0.60 13.17
N LYS A 81 -0.84 -0.80 12.56
CA LYS A 81 -1.76 -1.90 12.92
C LYS A 81 -1.14 -3.27 12.64
N LEU A 82 -0.42 -3.41 11.53
CA LEU A 82 0.25 -4.65 11.16
C LEU A 82 1.41 -4.96 12.13
N MET A 83 2.20 -3.95 12.49
CA MET A 83 3.25 -4.12 13.50
C MET A 83 2.70 -4.55 14.85
N ASP A 84 1.54 -4.04 15.25
CA ASP A 84 0.86 -4.47 16.48
C ASP A 84 0.30 -5.91 16.36
N LYS A 85 -0.34 -6.23 15.24
CA LYS A 85 -0.91 -7.55 14.96
C LYS A 85 0.15 -8.66 14.80
N TYR A 86 1.34 -8.32 14.30
CA TYR A 86 2.43 -9.26 14.00
C TYR A 86 3.66 -9.08 14.91
N SER A 87 3.57 -8.25 15.97
CA SER A 87 4.55 -8.19 17.07
C SER A 87 4.64 -9.52 17.83
#